data_AF-B4W072-F1
#
_entry.id   AF-B4W072-F1
#
_cell.length_a   1.000
_cell.length_b   1.000
_cell.length_c   1.000
_cell.angle_alpha   90.00
_cell.angle_beta   90.00
_cell.angle_gamma   90.00
#
_symmetry.space_group_name_H-M   'P 1'
#
loop_
_entity.id
_entity.type
_entity.pdbx_description
1 polymer ?
#
loop_
_entity_poly.entity_id
_entity_poly.type
_entity_poly.pdbx_seq_one_letter_code
_entity_poly.pdbx_strand_id
1 'polypeptide(L)' 'MTIVQVTQENLGSQDEREDRLEINYLNNNLNLPTNSIDGQDIISGLTQTPKSLPPRYFYDDRGSQLFEKICELPEY' A
#
# COMPACT_ATOMS: atom_id res chain seq x y z
N MET A 1 -43.09 21.66 -36.19
CA MET A 1 -42.46 21.44 -34.86
C MET A 1 -42.13 19.97 -34.77
N THR A 2 -40.84 19.61 -34.84
CA THR A 2 -40.26 18.32 -34.39
C THR A 2 -40.65 17.11 -35.30
N ILE A 3 -39.79 16.27 -35.87
CA ILE A 3 -38.34 16.02 -35.83
C ILE A 3 -38.00 15.19 -37.08
N VAL A 4 -36.84 15.49 -37.66
CA VAL A 4 -36.19 14.76 -38.77
C VAL A 4 -35.64 13.43 -38.24
N GLN A 5 -35.83 12.34 -38.99
CA GLN A 5 -35.12 11.07 -38.80
C GLN A 5 -33.64 11.23 -39.15
N VAL A 6 -32.71 10.82 -38.28
CA VAL A 6 -31.36 10.40 -38.68
C VAL A 6 -30.87 9.30 -37.74
N THR A 7 -30.57 8.15 -38.33
CA THR A 7 -29.79 7.02 -37.81
C THR A 7 -28.31 7.37 -37.65
N GLN A 8 -27.58 6.56 -36.85
CA GLN A 8 -26.13 6.53 -36.61
C GLN A 8 -25.70 7.41 -35.40
N GLU A 9 -24.85 7.00 -34.46
CA GLU A 9 -23.74 6.06 -34.54
C GLU A 9 -23.55 5.27 -33.23
N ASN A 10 -23.24 3.99 -33.39
CA ASN A 10 -22.52 3.17 -32.44
C ASN A 10 -21.10 3.77 -32.27
N LEU A 11 -20.97 4.79 -31.41
CA LEU A 11 -19.64 5.24 -30.97
C LEU A 11 -19.22 4.36 -29.81
N GLY A 12 -18.27 3.50 -30.11
CA GLY A 12 -17.65 2.59 -29.15
C GLY A 12 -17.18 3.35 -27.92
N SER A 13 -17.64 2.90 -26.77
CA SER A 13 -16.80 2.92 -25.57
C SER A 13 -15.88 1.72 -25.68
N GLN A 14 -14.92 1.78 -26.61
CA GLN A 14 -13.74 0.92 -26.55
C GLN A 14 -12.97 1.32 -25.30
N ASP A 15 -13.34 0.65 -24.23
CA ASP A 15 -12.48 0.16 -23.17
C ASP A 15 -11.36 1.10 -22.67
N GLU A 16 -11.72 2.13 -21.88
CA GLU A 16 -10.75 2.89 -21.05
C GLU A 16 -10.05 2.04 -19.96
N ARG A 17 -10.19 0.71 -19.98
CA ARG A 17 -9.43 -0.19 -19.10
C ARG A 17 -8.03 -0.50 -19.64
N GLU A 18 -7.75 -0.26 -20.91
CA GLU A 18 -6.44 -0.55 -21.53
C GLU A 18 -5.31 0.36 -21.01
N ASP A 19 -5.62 1.57 -20.52
CA ASP A 19 -4.62 2.50 -19.93
C ASP A 19 -4.44 2.35 -18.41
N ARG A 20 -5.12 1.39 -17.77
CA ARG A 20 -4.96 1.16 -16.33
C ARG A 20 -3.66 0.39 -16.07
N LEU A 21 -2.83 0.93 -15.16
CA LEU A 21 -1.63 0.24 -14.69
C LEU A 21 -1.98 -1.16 -14.18
N GLU A 22 -1.34 -2.18 -14.76
CA GLU A 22 -1.49 -3.57 -14.33
C GLU A 22 -0.76 -3.77 -12.98
N ILE A 23 -1.51 -4.12 -11.93
CA ILE A 23 -0.90 -4.44 -10.63
C ILE A 23 -0.35 -5.86 -10.70
N ASN A 24 0.96 -5.95 -10.97
CA ASN A 24 1.71 -7.18 -10.85
C ASN A 24 2.11 -7.42 -9.39
N TYR A 25 1.32 -8.21 -8.66
CA TYR A 25 1.74 -8.70 -7.36
C TYR A 25 2.96 -9.61 -7.54
N LEU A 26 4.08 -9.29 -6.87
CA LEU A 26 5.22 -10.21 -6.82
C LEU A 26 4.71 -11.54 -6.24
N ASN A 27 4.97 -12.65 -6.95
CA ASN A 27 4.55 -13.99 -6.53
C ASN A 27 4.88 -14.20 -5.05
N ASN A 28 3.85 -14.44 -4.25
CA ASN A 28 3.90 -14.57 -2.80
C ASN A 28 4.58 -15.88 -2.33
N ASN A 29 5.65 -16.32 -3.00
CA ASN A 29 6.59 -17.34 -2.51
C ASN A 29 7.45 -16.80 -1.37
N LEU A 30 6.85 -15.97 -0.51
CA LEU A 30 7.36 -15.73 0.80
C LEU A 30 7.02 -16.99 1.58
N ASN A 31 8.01 -17.88 1.72
CA ASN A 31 8.07 -18.80 2.85
C ASN A 31 8.25 -17.93 4.10
N LEU A 32 7.24 -17.12 4.40
CA LEU A 32 7.17 -16.30 5.58
C LEU A 32 7.05 -17.33 6.69
N PRO A 33 8.04 -17.44 7.59
CA PRO A 33 7.91 -18.38 8.68
C PRO A 33 6.62 -18.03 9.42
N THR A 34 5.58 -18.83 9.23
CA THR A 34 4.28 -18.74 9.92
C THR A 34 4.41 -19.14 11.40
N ASN A 35 5.62 -18.99 11.94
CA ASN A 35 6.00 -19.25 13.31
C ASN A 35 6.75 -18.04 13.89
N SER A 36 6.46 -16.83 13.39
CA SER A 36 6.64 -15.64 14.20
C SER A 36 5.58 -15.72 15.30
N ILE A 37 5.93 -16.37 16.40
CA ILE A 37 5.29 -16.07 17.69
C ILE A 37 5.39 -14.55 17.81
N ASP A 38 4.23 -13.86 17.77
CA ASP A 38 4.16 -12.41 17.77
C ASP A 38 5.05 -11.85 18.90
N GLY A 39 6.12 -11.14 18.54
CA GLY A 39 7.06 -10.53 19.49
C GLY A 39 8.37 -11.30 19.76
N GLN A 40 8.66 -12.42 19.10
CA GLN A 40 9.96 -13.10 19.26
C GLN A 40 11.16 -12.22 18.88
N ASP A 41 11.00 -11.37 17.88
CA ASP A 41 12.00 -10.40 17.45
C ASP A 41 12.13 -9.21 18.40
N ILE A 42 11.07 -8.83 19.12
CA ILE A 42 11.14 -7.88 20.24
C ILE A 42 12.00 -8.47 21.36
N ILE A 43 11.72 -9.72 21.75
CA ILE A 43 12.49 -10.41 22.80
C ILE A 43 13.96 -10.51 22.38
N SER A 44 14.23 -10.98 21.15
CA SER A 44 15.60 -11.07 20.63
C SER A 44 16.27 -9.70 20.55
N GLY A 45 15.52 -8.67 20.18
CA GLY A 45 15.99 -7.29 20.02
C GLY A 45 16.39 -6.61 21.32
N LEU A 46 15.60 -6.82 22.38
CA LEU A 46 15.82 -6.21 23.69
C LEU A 46 16.80 -6.98 24.57
N THR A 47 17.03 -8.27 24.28
CA THR A 47 18.00 -9.12 25.00
C THR A 47 19.43 -8.99 24.48
N GLN A 48 19.63 -8.61 23.21
CA GLN A 48 20.98 -8.39 22.65
C GLN A 48 21.65 -7.10 23.15
N THR A 49 22.98 -7.01 22.96
CA THR A 49 23.78 -5.82 23.23
C THR A 49 24.64 -5.50 22.00
N PRO A 50 24.41 -4.35 21.31
CA PRO A 50 23.45 -3.29 21.64
C PRO A 50 21.99 -3.68 21.39
N LYS A 51 21.07 -3.10 22.16
CA LYS A 51 19.62 -3.31 21.99
C LYS A 51 19.16 -2.72 20.66
N SER A 52 18.27 -3.42 19.96
CA SER A 52 17.65 -2.91 18.73
C SER A 52 16.18 -3.35 18.63
N LEU A 53 15.39 -2.58 17.88
CA LEU A 53 14.00 -2.90 17.56
C LEU A 53 13.73 -2.64 16.08
N PRO A 54 12.96 -3.51 15.40
CA PRO A 54 12.56 -3.26 14.02
C PRO A 54 11.66 -2.01 13.89
N PRO A 55 11.85 -1.17 12.86
CA PRO A 55 11.13 0.10 12.73
C PRO A 55 9.63 -0.06 12.47
N ARG A 56 9.17 -1.26 12.05
CA ARG A 56 7.74 -1.52 11.82
C ARG A 56 6.87 -1.33 13.06
N TYR A 57 7.47 -1.43 14.26
CA TYR A 57 6.78 -1.18 15.52
C TYR A 57 6.54 0.30 15.81
N PHE A 58 7.11 1.22 15.02
CA PHE A 58 6.86 2.66 15.17
C PHE A 58 5.55 3.13 14.56
N TYR A 59 4.88 2.32 13.73
CA TYR A 59 3.72 2.73 12.95
C TYR A 59 2.43 2.09 13.48
N ASP A 60 2.14 2.30 14.76
CA ASP A 60 0.78 2.12 15.30
C ASP A 60 -0.10 3.33 14.93
N ASP A 61 -1.33 3.40 15.41
CA ASP A 61 -2.25 4.52 15.11
C ASP A 61 -1.62 5.88 15.43
N ARG A 62 -0.93 5.98 16.57
CA ARG A 62 -0.30 7.22 17.01
C ARG A 62 0.98 7.51 16.24
N GLY A 63 1.77 6.48 15.99
CA GLY A 63 3.02 6.54 15.26
C GLY A 63 2.81 6.94 13.81
N SER A 64 1.73 6.48 13.20
CA SER A 64 1.32 6.90 11.85
C SER A 64 0.94 8.38 11.81
N GLN A 65 0.16 8.88 12.78
CA GLN A 65 -0.14 10.31 12.90
C GLN A 65 1.11 11.16 13.14
N LEU A 66 2.09 10.64 13.89
CA LEU A 66 3.36 11.33 14.09
C LEU A 66 4.18 11.37 12.81
N PHE A 67 4.21 10.27 12.05
CA PHE A 67 4.87 10.21 10.76
C PHE A 67 4.28 11.24 9.78
N GLU A 68 2.95 11.32 9.68
CA GLU A 68 2.28 12.32 8.84
C GLU A 68 2.74 13.75 9.19
N LYS A 69 2.77 14.09 10.49
CA LYS A 69 3.25 15.40 10.95
C LYS A 69 4.72 15.63 10.66
N ILE A 70 5.55 14.60 10.77
CA ILE A 70 6.99 14.69 10.45
C ILE A 70 7.17 15.01 8.96
N CYS A 71 6.35 14.46 8.07
CA CYS A 71 6.40 14.77 6.64
C CYS A 71 6.04 16.22 6.29
N GLU A 72 5.42 16.97 7.21
CA GLU A 72 5.10 18.39 7.02
C GLU A 72 6.23 19.32 7.49
N LEU A 73 7.24 18.80 8.19
CA LEU A 73 8.36 19.60 8.69
C LEU A 73 9.30 19.98 7.53
N PRO A 74 9.80 21.23 7.49
CA PRO A 74 10.71 21.65 6.42
C PRO A 74 12.06 20.92 6.42
N GLU A 75 12.45 20.29 7.52
CA GLU A 75 13.68 19.50 7.63
C GLU A 75 13.57 18.07 7.09
N TYR A 76 12.35 17.57 6.84
CA TYR A 76 12.09 16.23 6.29
C TYR A 76 11.94 16.27 4.77
#